data_AF-M1BCN0-F1
#
_entry.id   AF-M1BCN0-F1
#
_cell.length_a   1.000
_cell.length_b   1.000
_cell.length_c   1.000
_cell.angle_alpha   90.00
_cell.angle_beta   90.00
_cell.angle_gamma   90.00
#
_symmetry.space_group_name_H-M   'P 1'
#
loop_
_entity.id
_entity.type
_entity.pdbx_description
1 polymer ?
#
loop_
_entity_poly.entity_id
_entity_poly.type
_entity_poly.pdbx_seq_one_letter_code
_entity_poly.pdbx_strand_id
1 'polypeptide(L)'
;MAAKVGIFAAILLVCAILLPLLASSFPNHRPEFLEHDSSKTDVTIHGDNNNVVHANVNDIAIPSSNYETRNERSLKEKKKSNKNKNKNKNKKNKKEMKSHEHGFEAFNFEHPLIGGGHHGYPHVFPGYNVDPITEEHEQPEILGGLREGFYQNTCPQAEQIIKNGLTRAFQNDSTIAAAIPRLFLHDCFVKGCDGSIFLDTTPSGGKVEKLSPSNGITVKGFELIDEIKAELEENCPGIVSCSDVLAYLSRDAFVASGLPHYEVSGGRRDGMESRVENVVGNLPLPDDTVDQMIQLFNRKGLNAEDLVVLIGAHSIGVAHCFNFLYRMDTPEKAQMVDPRLGGVMKFTCTSQMSTIAFDATTQYKMDSVFYKQLLMKKGLLESDQVLTQDIRTRGFVQRFSNDEVGWFNKFGVAMNKLGAVEVLTGNQGEIRKQCRAVNL
;
A
#
# COMPACT_ATOMS: atom_id res chain seq x y z
N MET A 1 -7.62 -55.09 35.39
CA MET A 1 -6.94 -53.85 35.83
C MET A 1 -5.50 -54.12 36.32
N ALA A 2 -4.66 -54.82 35.54
CA ALA A 2 -3.25 -55.05 35.90
C ALA A 2 -2.25 -54.57 34.83
N ALA A 3 -2.70 -54.30 33.60
CA ALA A 3 -1.82 -53.86 32.50
C ALA A 3 -1.63 -52.33 32.39
N LYS A 4 -2.41 -51.52 33.13
CA LYS A 4 -2.31 -50.04 33.09
C LYS A 4 -1.43 -49.43 34.18
N VAL A 5 -0.95 -50.22 35.14
CA VAL A 5 -0.10 -49.74 36.25
C VAL A 5 1.40 -49.82 35.88
N GLY A 6 1.81 -50.74 35.00
CA GLY A 6 3.21 -50.90 34.59
C GLY A 6 3.74 -49.78 33.68
N ILE A 7 2.89 -49.17 32.85
CA ILE A 7 3.32 -48.14 31.88
C ILE A 7 3.55 -46.79 32.58
N PHE A 8 2.74 -46.45 33.59
CA PHE A 8 2.94 -45.23 34.38
C PHE A 8 4.18 -45.29 35.28
N ALA A 9 4.53 -46.46 35.80
CA ALA A 9 5.75 -46.66 36.58
C ALA A 9 7.03 -46.55 35.73
N ALA A 10 6.99 -47.03 34.47
CA ALA A 10 8.12 -46.93 33.55
C ALA A 10 8.38 -45.48 33.07
N ILE A 11 7.33 -44.68 32.84
CA ILE A 11 7.46 -43.28 32.40
C ILE A 11 7.98 -42.38 33.53
N LEU A 12 7.57 -42.62 34.78
CA LEU A 12 8.10 -41.88 35.94
C LEU A 12 9.56 -42.22 36.26
N LEU A 13 10.00 -43.46 36.02
CA LEU A 13 11.40 -43.85 36.21
C LEU A 13 12.33 -43.23 35.15
N VAL A 14 11.85 -43.09 33.91
CA VAL A 14 12.59 -42.46 32.81
C VAL A 14 12.72 -40.94 33.03
N CYS A 15 11.67 -40.27 33.54
CA CYS A 15 11.75 -38.84 33.89
C CYS A 15 12.64 -38.55 35.12
N ALA A 16 12.67 -39.43 36.13
CA ALA A 16 13.49 -39.23 37.33
C ALA A 16 15.00 -39.41 37.09
N ILE A 17 15.39 -40.16 36.06
CA ILE A 17 16.80 -40.44 35.73
C ILE A 17 17.34 -39.48 34.65
N LEU A 18 16.50 -38.97 33.74
CA LEU A 18 16.94 -38.07 32.66
C LEU A 18 16.97 -36.58 33.04
N LEU A 19 16.16 -36.13 34.01
CA LEU A 19 16.20 -34.72 34.44
C LEU A 19 17.49 -34.30 35.18
N PRO A 20 18.16 -35.14 35.99
CA PRO A 20 19.42 -34.76 36.63
C PRO A 20 20.63 -34.75 35.68
N LEU A 21 20.57 -35.46 34.54
CA LEU A 21 21.67 -35.55 33.57
C LEU A 21 21.70 -34.40 32.56
N LEU A 22 20.60 -33.66 32.40
CA LEU A 22 20.56 -32.45 31.57
C LEU A 22 20.88 -31.17 32.36
N ALA A 23 20.92 -31.24 33.70
CA ALA A 23 21.20 -30.10 34.57
C ALA A 23 22.70 -29.86 34.85
N SER A 24 23.60 -30.74 34.38
CA SER A 24 25.05 -30.64 34.62
C SER A 24 25.88 -30.19 33.42
N SER A 25 25.24 -29.80 32.30
CA SER A 25 25.95 -29.43 31.06
C SER A 25 25.92 -27.93 30.69
N PHE A 26 25.50 -27.04 31.59
CA PHE A 26 25.61 -25.60 31.37
C PHE A 26 26.28 -24.91 32.57
N PRO A 27 27.50 -24.38 32.42
CA PRO A 27 28.05 -23.46 33.41
C PRO A 27 27.25 -22.16 33.40
N ASN A 28 27.02 -21.63 34.60
CA ASN A 28 26.46 -20.30 34.84
C ASN A 28 27.19 -19.22 34.02
N HIS A 29 26.51 -18.59 33.07
CA HIS A 29 26.86 -17.25 32.61
C HIS A 29 25.63 -16.35 32.65
N ARG A 30 25.70 -15.33 33.52
CA ARG A 30 24.87 -14.11 33.40
C ARG A 30 25.20 -13.41 32.08
N PRO A 31 24.23 -12.81 31.37
CA PRO A 31 24.57 -11.85 30.33
C PRO A 31 25.04 -10.55 30.99
N GLU A 32 26.33 -10.29 30.85
CA GLU A 32 26.94 -8.99 31.01
C GLU A 32 26.57 -8.14 29.78
N PHE A 33 26.27 -6.87 30.01
CA PHE A 33 25.98 -5.89 28.96
C PHE A 33 27.12 -5.87 27.93
N LEU A 34 26.80 -6.01 26.64
CA LEU A 34 27.76 -5.75 25.57
C LEU A 34 27.92 -4.23 25.41
N GLU A 35 29.02 -3.71 25.97
CA GLU A 35 29.65 -2.50 25.42
C GLU A 35 30.20 -2.83 24.03
N HIS A 36 29.77 -2.06 23.03
CA HIS A 36 30.28 -2.14 21.66
C HIS A 36 31.62 -1.40 21.59
N ASP A 37 32.74 -2.13 21.62
CA ASP A 37 34.07 -1.58 21.32
C ASP A 37 34.18 -1.33 19.80
N SER A 38 34.21 -0.05 19.42
CA SER A 38 34.26 0.43 18.02
C SER A 38 35.66 0.34 17.38
N SER A 39 36.63 -0.34 18.00
CA SER A 39 38.03 -0.32 17.55
C SER A 39 38.55 -1.57 16.82
N LYS A 40 37.75 -2.62 16.61
CA LYS A 40 38.20 -3.84 15.92
C LYS A 40 37.61 -3.98 14.51
N THR A 41 38.46 -3.90 13.49
CA THR A 41 38.09 -3.97 12.07
C THR A 41 38.22 -5.37 11.44
N ASP A 42 38.69 -6.37 12.18
CA ASP A 42 38.89 -7.74 11.70
C ASP A 42 38.01 -8.73 12.48
N VAL A 43 37.21 -9.51 11.75
CA VAL A 43 36.35 -10.58 12.30
C VAL A 43 36.76 -11.91 11.68
N THR A 44 36.98 -12.92 12.51
CA THR A 44 37.26 -14.29 12.07
C THR A 44 36.04 -15.17 12.33
N ILE A 45 35.53 -15.81 11.28
CA ILE A 45 34.35 -16.70 11.35
C ILE A 45 34.80 -18.13 11.05
N HIS A 46 34.48 -19.04 11.97
CA HIS A 46 34.75 -20.48 11.83
C HIS A 46 33.47 -21.19 11.37
N GLY A 47 33.55 -21.91 10.26
CA GLY A 47 32.45 -22.72 9.72
C GLY A 47 32.64 -24.22 9.99
N ASP A 48 31.52 -24.96 9.97
CA ASP A 48 31.47 -26.40 10.17
C ASP A 48 32.09 -27.14 8.98
N ASN A 49 33.42 -27.29 9.03
CA ASN A 49 34.31 -28.23 8.33
C ASN A 49 35.79 -27.77 8.42
N ASN A 50 36.19 -27.14 9.54
CA ASN A 50 37.49 -26.48 9.72
C ASN A 50 37.80 -25.34 8.72
N ASN A 51 36.78 -24.78 8.06
CA ASN A 51 36.97 -23.59 7.24
C ASN A 51 36.97 -22.34 8.13
N VAL A 52 38.04 -21.55 8.02
CA VAL A 52 38.19 -20.28 8.73
C VAL A 52 38.21 -19.16 7.70
N VAL A 53 37.31 -18.19 7.85
CA VAL A 53 37.23 -17.01 6.98
C VAL A 53 37.57 -15.79 7.82
N HIS A 54 38.60 -15.05 7.40
CA HIS A 54 38.95 -13.74 7.97
C HIS A 54 38.29 -12.65 7.12
N ALA A 55 37.52 -11.78 7.75
CA ALA A 55 36.83 -10.67 7.10
C ALA A 55 37.26 -9.35 7.76
N ASN A 56 37.86 -8.45 6.96
CA ASN A 56 38.13 -7.07 7.35
C ASN A 56 36.98 -6.18 6.87
N VAL A 57 36.44 -5.33 7.74
CA VAL A 57 35.30 -4.45 7.42
C VAL A 57 35.65 -3.43 6.32
N ASN A 58 36.94 -3.15 6.07
CA ASN A 58 37.39 -2.25 5.02
C ASN A 58 37.54 -2.91 3.63
N ASP A 59 37.40 -4.24 3.52
CA ASP A 59 37.60 -4.98 2.26
C ASP A 59 36.28 -5.31 1.52
N ILE A 60 35.13 -4.83 2.01
CA ILE A 60 33.84 -5.03 1.35
C ILE A 60 33.62 -3.95 0.27
N ALA A 61 34.14 -4.20 -0.93
CA ALA A 61 33.71 -3.49 -2.14
C ALA A 61 32.41 -4.10 -2.67
N ILE A 62 31.28 -3.44 -2.43
CA ILE A 62 29.98 -3.78 -3.02
C ILE A 62 29.96 -3.30 -4.49
N PRO A 63 29.58 -4.13 -5.49
CA PRO A 63 29.53 -3.70 -6.88
C PRO A 63 28.42 -2.67 -7.07
N SER A 64 28.78 -1.45 -7.52
CA SER A 64 27.81 -0.45 -7.93
C SER A 64 27.08 -0.91 -9.21
N SER A 65 25.76 -0.95 -9.13
CA SER A 65 24.91 -1.16 -10.30
C SER A 65 25.02 0.06 -11.22
N ASN A 66 25.35 -0.20 -12.48
CA ASN A 66 25.45 0.80 -13.54
C ASN A 66 24.07 1.41 -13.85
N TYR A 67 23.71 2.51 -13.18
CA TYR A 67 22.61 3.39 -13.62
C TYR A 67 22.94 4.89 -13.64
N GLU A 68 24.20 5.27 -13.44
CA GLU A 68 24.68 6.65 -13.57
C GLU A 68 25.83 6.76 -14.58
N THR A 69 25.55 6.63 -15.88
CA THR A 69 26.45 7.18 -16.93
C THR A 69 25.74 7.63 -18.21
N ARG A 70 24.41 7.59 -18.29
CA ARG A 70 23.69 7.94 -19.53
C ARG A 70 23.21 9.40 -19.63
N ASN A 71 23.23 10.17 -18.53
CA ASN A 71 22.77 11.57 -18.56
C ASN A 71 23.88 12.64 -18.65
N GLU A 72 25.15 12.32 -18.40
CA GLU A 72 26.22 13.32 -18.54
C GLU A 72 26.84 13.44 -19.94
N ARG A 73 26.73 12.41 -20.80
CA ARG A 73 27.13 12.52 -22.22
C ARG A 73 26.07 13.26 -23.06
N SER A 74 24.79 13.08 -22.75
CA SER A 74 23.67 13.78 -23.40
C SER A 74 23.64 15.31 -23.12
N LEU A 75 24.07 15.74 -21.92
CA LEU A 75 24.18 17.17 -21.58
C LEU A 75 25.50 17.83 -22.06
N LYS A 76 26.58 17.07 -22.30
CA LYS A 76 27.82 17.62 -22.88
C LYS A 76 27.79 17.72 -24.41
N GLU A 77 26.97 16.94 -25.10
CA GLU A 77 26.79 17.06 -26.57
C GLU A 77 25.74 18.13 -26.96
N LYS A 78 24.69 18.34 -26.16
CA LYS A 78 23.75 19.48 -26.37
C LYS A 78 24.36 20.85 -26.04
N LYS A 79 25.35 20.93 -25.15
CA LYS A 79 26.11 22.18 -24.87
C LYS A 79 27.22 22.49 -25.89
N LYS A 80 27.66 21.52 -26.71
CA LYS A 80 28.59 21.77 -27.84
C LYS A 80 27.87 22.18 -29.13
N SER A 81 26.63 21.73 -29.36
CA SER A 81 25.82 22.13 -30.52
C SER A 81 25.28 23.57 -30.42
N ASN A 82 24.98 24.07 -29.21
CA ASN A 82 24.51 25.44 -29.00
C ASN A 82 25.62 26.51 -28.87
N LYS A 83 26.90 26.14 -28.86
CA LYS A 83 28.03 27.10 -28.81
C LYS A 83 28.63 27.42 -30.20
N ASN A 84 28.22 26.70 -31.25
CA ASN A 84 28.64 26.95 -32.64
C ASN A 84 27.57 27.63 -33.53
N LYS A 85 26.40 27.99 -32.98
CA LYS A 85 25.38 28.81 -33.68
C LYS A 85 25.42 30.31 -33.33
N ASN A 86 26.38 30.76 -32.53
CA ASN A 86 26.53 32.18 -32.12
C ASN A 86 27.90 32.80 -32.43
N LYS A 87 28.62 32.28 -33.44
CA LYS A 87 29.80 32.93 -34.04
C LYS A 87 29.77 32.77 -35.56
N ASN A 88 28.85 33.48 -36.21
CA ASN A 88 29.01 34.01 -37.58
C ASN A 88 27.74 34.80 -37.98
N LYS A 89 27.47 35.88 -37.26
CA LYS A 89 26.65 37.00 -37.73
C LYS A 89 27.36 38.29 -37.37
N ASN A 90 28.40 38.60 -38.14
CA ASN A 90 28.88 39.97 -38.36
C ASN A 90 29.91 39.95 -39.49
N LYS A 91 29.43 39.96 -40.75
CA LYS A 91 30.08 40.68 -41.86
C LYS A 91 29.19 40.68 -43.11
N LYS A 92 28.78 41.90 -43.46
CA LYS A 92 28.50 42.45 -44.80
C LYS A 92 27.20 42.06 -45.54
N ASN A 93 26.33 43.08 -45.61
CA ASN A 93 25.36 43.39 -46.66
C ASN A 93 25.95 43.28 -48.08
N LYS A 94 25.20 42.69 -49.02
CA LYS A 94 24.70 43.32 -50.27
C LYS A 94 24.04 42.31 -51.23
N LYS A 95 22.91 42.74 -51.80
CA LYS A 95 22.37 42.48 -53.15
C LYS A 95 21.61 41.17 -53.50
N GLU A 96 20.35 41.43 -53.89
CA GLU A 96 19.64 41.00 -55.12
C GLU A 96 19.39 39.49 -55.39
N MET A 97 18.11 39.11 -55.22
CA MET A 97 17.19 38.53 -56.22
C MET A 97 17.76 37.59 -57.31
N LYS A 98 17.40 36.29 -57.26
CA LYS A 98 16.79 35.51 -58.37
C LYS A 98 16.62 34.00 -58.04
N SER A 99 15.42 33.50 -58.39
CA SER A 99 15.03 32.15 -58.89
C SER A 99 16.08 31.02 -58.98
N HIS A 100 15.73 29.80 -58.54
CA HIS A 100 15.24 28.68 -59.37
C HIS A 100 15.13 27.35 -58.59
N GLU A 101 14.34 26.45 -59.17
CA GLU A 101 13.93 25.10 -58.78
C GLU A 101 15.06 24.05 -58.65
N HIS A 102 14.71 22.97 -57.95
CA HIS A 102 14.89 21.52 -58.23
C HIS A 102 14.80 20.81 -56.86
N GLY A 103 13.89 19.88 -56.54
CA GLY A 103 13.43 18.72 -57.29
C GLY A 103 14.24 17.50 -56.84
N PHE A 104 13.66 16.56 -56.07
CA PHE A 104 14.10 15.16 -55.84
C PHE A 104 13.00 14.48 -54.99
N GLU A 105 12.05 13.79 -55.60
CA GLU A 105 12.02 12.35 -55.94
C GLU A 105 11.66 11.41 -54.77
N ALA A 106 10.55 10.72 -54.99
CA ALA A 106 9.92 9.73 -54.13
C ALA A 106 10.48 8.33 -54.41
N PHE A 107 10.48 7.47 -53.39
CA PHE A 107 10.60 6.02 -53.56
C PHE A 107 9.29 5.35 -53.13
N ASN A 108 8.64 4.75 -54.13
CA ASN A 108 7.50 3.84 -54.00
C ASN A 108 7.96 2.46 -53.52
N PHE A 109 7.10 1.78 -52.77
CA PHE A 109 7.11 0.32 -52.66
C PHE A 109 5.74 -0.20 -53.10
N GLU A 110 5.73 -1.00 -54.16
CA GLU A 110 4.57 -1.71 -54.69
C GLU A 110 4.34 -3.03 -53.94
N HIS A 111 3.06 -3.38 -53.73
CA HIS A 111 2.61 -4.76 -53.52
C HIS A 111 1.56 -5.10 -54.61
N PRO A 112 1.52 -6.35 -55.11
CA PRO A 112 0.74 -6.69 -56.30
C PRO A 112 -0.72 -7.05 -55.99
N LEU A 113 -1.61 -6.65 -56.90
CA LEU A 113 -3.04 -6.96 -56.93
C LEU A 113 -3.33 -8.29 -57.63
N ILE A 114 -4.32 -9.01 -57.13
CA ILE A 114 -5.15 -9.98 -57.90
C ILE A 114 -6.61 -9.58 -57.67
N GLY A 115 -7.38 -9.46 -58.76
CA GLY A 115 -8.73 -8.90 -58.77
C GLY A 115 -9.87 -9.84 -59.20
N GLY A 116 -11.09 -9.27 -59.17
CA GLY A 116 -12.36 -9.74 -59.77
C GLY A 116 -13.32 -10.40 -58.78
N GLY A 117 -14.63 -10.09 -58.67
CA GLY A 117 -15.51 -9.15 -59.37
C GLY A 117 -16.97 -9.25 -58.83
N HIS A 118 -17.71 -8.13 -58.97
CA HIS A 118 -19.16 -7.87 -59.15
C HIS A 118 -20.33 -8.33 -58.22
N HIS A 119 -21.29 -7.38 -58.15
CA HIS A 119 -22.70 -7.36 -57.63
C HIS A 119 -22.85 -7.10 -56.12
N GLY A 120 -23.65 -6.16 -55.60
CA GLY A 120 -24.63 -5.19 -56.10
C GLY A 120 -25.51 -4.74 -54.92
N TYR A 121 -26.04 -3.51 -54.98
CA TYR A 121 -26.98 -2.78 -54.09
C TYR A 121 -26.42 -1.75 -53.07
N PRO A 122 -26.94 -0.49 -53.08
CA PRO A 122 -26.49 0.59 -52.22
C PRO A 122 -27.39 0.74 -50.98
N HIS A 123 -26.80 0.75 -49.79
CA HIS A 123 -27.42 1.36 -48.62
C HIS A 123 -26.71 2.67 -48.29
N VAL A 124 -27.44 3.76 -48.51
CA VAL A 124 -27.10 5.12 -48.10
C VAL A 124 -27.16 5.17 -46.57
N PHE A 125 -26.01 5.37 -45.92
CA PHE A 125 -25.95 5.81 -44.53
C PHE A 125 -25.65 7.32 -44.51
N PRO A 126 -26.38 8.12 -43.70
CA PRO A 126 -26.07 9.54 -43.56
C PRO A 126 -24.71 9.72 -42.89
N GLY A 127 -23.88 10.58 -43.47
CA GLY A 127 -22.59 10.95 -42.91
C GLY A 127 -22.78 11.63 -41.55
N TYR A 128 -22.25 11.00 -40.49
CA TYR A 128 -21.89 11.71 -39.28
C TYR A 128 -20.55 12.39 -39.53
N ASN A 129 -20.57 13.72 -39.61
CA ASN A 129 -19.37 14.52 -39.43
C ASN A 129 -18.87 14.26 -38.00
N VAL A 130 -17.66 13.70 -37.89
CA VAL A 130 -16.95 13.66 -36.63
C VAL A 130 -16.27 15.01 -36.49
N ASP A 131 -16.82 15.87 -35.64
CA ASP A 131 -16.15 17.09 -35.24
C ASP A 131 -14.80 16.74 -34.58
N PRO A 132 -13.73 17.53 -34.80
CA PRO A 132 -12.44 17.26 -34.19
C PRO A 132 -12.59 17.28 -32.67
N ILE A 133 -12.24 16.18 -32.02
CA ILE A 133 -12.15 16.07 -30.57
C ILE A 133 -11.11 17.10 -30.11
N THR A 134 -11.60 18.22 -29.59
CA THR A 134 -10.80 19.11 -28.76
C THR A 134 -10.52 18.33 -27.47
N GLU A 135 -9.25 18.06 -27.19
CA GLU A 135 -8.79 17.64 -25.87
C GLU A 135 -9.22 18.72 -24.88
N GLU A 136 -10.37 18.51 -24.23
CA GLU A 136 -10.68 19.21 -22.99
C GLU A 136 -9.65 18.74 -21.97
N HIS A 137 -8.75 19.64 -21.61
CA HIS A 137 -7.97 19.52 -20.39
C HIS A 137 -8.97 19.39 -19.23
N GLU A 138 -9.20 18.15 -18.80
CA GLU A 138 -10.01 17.81 -17.63
C GLU A 138 -9.41 18.58 -16.43
N GLN A 139 -10.12 19.60 -15.96
CA GLN A 139 -9.72 20.32 -14.76
C GLN A 139 -9.67 19.32 -13.60
N PRO A 140 -8.68 19.39 -12.70
CA PRO A 140 -8.58 18.45 -11.59
C PRO A 140 -9.89 18.43 -10.82
N GLU A 141 -10.52 17.25 -10.74
CA GLU A 141 -11.81 17.05 -10.10
C GLU A 141 -11.70 17.49 -8.63
N ILE A 142 -12.36 18.60 -8.25
CA ILE A 142 -12.39 19.06 -6.86
C ILE A 142 -13.29 18.10 -6.07
N LEU A 143 -12.69 17.04 -5.55
CA LEU A 143 -13.38 16.01 -4.79
C LEU A 143 -13.61 16.52 -3.36
N GLY A 144 -14.76 17.15 -3.12
CA GLY A 144 -15.15 17.62 -1.78
C GLY A 144 -14.31 18.79 -1.23
N GLY A 145 -13.68 19.59 -2.10
CA GLY A 145 -12.80 20.69 -1.71
C GLY A 145 -11.32 20.32 -1.56
N LEU A 146 -10.98 19.05 -1.83
CA LEU A 146 -9.60 18.57 -1.88
C LEU A 146 -8.97 18.84 -3.24
N ARG A 147 -7.64 18.97 -3.28
CA ARG A 147 -6.87 19.09 -4.52
C ARG A 147 -5.47 18.50 -4.38
N GLU A 148 -4.94 18.00 -5.48
CA GLU A 148 -3.52 17.66 -5.61
C GLU A 148 -2.64 18.90 -5.33
N GLY A 149 -1.47 18.66 -4.74
CA GLY A 149 -0.52 19.73 -4.46
C GLY A 149 -1.06 20.79 -3.48
N PHE A 150 -1.94 20.42 -2.55
CA PHE A 150 -2.58 21.34 -1.62
C PHE A 150 -1.54 22.21 -0.87
N TYR A 151 -0.45 21.58 -0.43
CA TYR A 151 0.60 22.20 0.38
C TYR A 151 1.78 22.80 -0.43
N GLN A 152 1.76 22.75 -1.77
CA GLN A 152 2.90 23.15 -2.61
C GLN A 152 3.41 24.58 -2.36
N ASN A 153 2.55 25.49 -1.90
CA ASN A 153 2.91 26.89 -1.63
C ASN A 153 3.05 27.21 -0.13
N THR A 154 2.46 26.40 0.75
CA THR A 154 2.37 26.68 2.20
C THR A 154 3.31 25.81 3.03
N CYS A 155 3.52 24.56 2.63
CA CYS A 155 4.52 23.65 3.17
C CYS A 155 5.05 22.74 2.04
N PRO A 156 5.91 23.27 1.14
CA PRO A 156 6.38 22.53 -0.05
C PRO A 156 7.08 21.21 0.28
N GLN A 157 7.67 21.09 1.47
CA GLN A 157 8.36 19.90 1.97
C GLN A 157 7.46 18.86 2.65
N ALA A 158 6.15 19.12 2.79
CA ALA A 158 5.25 18.29 3.60
C ALA A 158 5.27 16.81 3.20
N GLU A 159 4.99 16.49 1.94
CA GLU A 159 4.96 15.11 1.45
C GLU A 159 6.34 14.44 1.55
N GLN A 160 7.43 15.19 1.39
CA GLN A 160 8.78 14.64 1.51
C GLN A 160 9.10 14.26 2.97
N ILE A 161 8.68 15.08 3.94
CA ILE A 161 8.82 14.77 5.38
C ILE A 161 8.03 13.51 5.71
N ILE A 162 6.77 13.43 5.27
CA ILE A 162 5.89 12.27 5.49
C ILE A 162 6.52 10.99 4.92
N LYS A 163 6.98 11.03 3.67
CA LYS A 163 7.64 9.91 3.01
C LYS A 163 8.92 9.47 3.71
N ASN A 164 9.72 10.42 4.20
CA ASN A 164 10.93 10.12 4.96
C ASN A 164 10.61 9.43 6.28
N GLY A 165 9.58 9.89 6.98
CA GLY A 165 9.06 9.25 8.19
C GLY A 165 8.67 7.80 7.94
N LEU A 166 7.88 7.53 6.90
CA LEU A 166 7.56 6.16 6.50
C LEU A 166 8.81 5.35 6.22
N THR A 167 9.74 5.89 5.43
CA THR A 167 10.95 5.17 5.01
C THR A 167 11.74 4.68 6.22
N ARG A 168 11.93 5.54 7.23
CA ARG A 168 12.58 5.18 8.50
C ARG A 168 11.81 4.11 9.26
N ALA A 169 10.50 4.27 9.39
CA ALA A 169 9.66 3.30 10.11
C ALA A 169 9.63 1.94 9.41
N PHE A 170 9.51 1.91 8.09
CA PHE A 170 9.44 0.70 7.27
C PHE A 170 10.75 -0.10 7.31
N GLN A 171 11.90 0.57 7.38
CA GLN A 171 13.20 -0.08 7.57
C GLN A 171 13.29 -0.83 8.91
N ASN A 172 12.60 -0.35 9.94
CA ASN A 172 12.57 -0.96 11.27
C ASN A 172 11.47 -2.02 11.42
N ASP A 173 10.26 -1.72 10.94
CA ASP A 173 9.10 -2.61 10.96
C ASP A 173 8.34 -2.52 9.62
N SER A 174 8.61 -3.46 8.72
CA SER A 174 7.95 -3.53 7.40
C SER A 174 6.43 -3.70 7.49
N THR A 175 5.89 -4.18 8.61
CA THR A 175 4.45 -4.37 8.77
C THR A 175 3.69 -3.04 8.89
N ILE A 176 4.41 -1.92 9.07
CA ILE A 176 3.82 -0.57 9.03
C ILE A 176 3.15 -0.27 7.69
N ALA A 177 3.66 -0.84 6.59
CA ALA A 177 3.11 -0.62 5.25
C ALA A 177 1.70 -1.18 5.07
N ALA A 178 1.33 -2.21 5.83
CA ALA A 178 -0.05 -2.72 5.88
C ALA A 178 -0.88 -2.04 6.99
N ALA A 179 -0.23 -1.64 8.09
CA ALA A 179 -0.93 -1.04 9.23
C ALA A 179 -1.46 0.37 8.94
N ILE A 180 -0.70 1.22 8.25
CA ILE A 180 -1.10 2.60 7.95
C ILE A 180 -2.35 2.64 7.04
N PRO A 181 -2.44 1.88 5.94
CA PRO A 181 -3.66 1.87 5.15
C PRO A 181 -4.89 1.37 5.90
N ARG A 182 -4.73 0.41 6.82
CA ARG A 182 -5.83 -0.02 7.70
C ARG A 182 -6.27 1.13 8.60
N LEU A 183 -5.32 1.85 9.21
CA LEU A 183 -5.63 3.02 10.03
C LEU A 183 -6.39 4.09 9.21
N PHE A 184 -5.99 4.33 7.95
CA PHE A 184 -6.67 5.25 7.05
C PHE A 184 -8.10 4.83 6.70
N LEU A 185 -8.33 3.55 6.37
CA LEU A 185 -9.69 3.04 6.18
C LEU A 185 -10.54 3.25 7.42
N HIS A 186 -9.99 2.93 8.60
CA HIS A 186 -10.71 3.01 9.87
C HIS A 186 -11.06 4.45 10.26
N ASP A 187 -10.21 5.42 9.93
CA ASP A 187 -10.53 6.85 10.04
C ASP A 187 -11.69 7.20 9.09
N CYS A 188 -11.47 7.03 7.78
CA CYS A 188 -12.43 7.43 6.74
C CYS A 188 -13.83 6.82 6.89
N PHE A 189 -13.93 5.60 7.40
CA PHE A 189 -15.21 4.92 7.56
C PHE A 189 -15.98 5.38 8.82
N VAL A 190 -15.31 5.98 9.81
CA VAL A 190 -15.94 6.47 11.04
C VAL A 190 -15.96 8.00 11.01
N LYS A 191 -17.12 8.60 10.75
CA LYS A 191 -17.32 10.08 10.65
C LYS A 191 -16.58 10.80 9.52
N GLY A 192 -15.79 10.09 8.71
CA GLY A 192 -15.08 10.65 7.56
C GLY A 192 -13.58 10.68 7.78
N CYS A 193 -12.81 11.06 6.76
CA CYS A 193 -11.35 11.15 6.89
C CYS A 193 -10.96 12.46 7.61
N ASP A 194 -11.29 12.55 8.90
CA ASP A 194 -11.10 13.75 9.73
C ASP A 194 -10.11 13.53 10.88
N GLY A 195 -9.44 12.36 10.94
CA GLY A 195 -8.48 12.07 11.97
C GLY A 195 -9.09 11.93 13.37
N SER A 196 -10.41 11.71 13.51
CA SER A 196 -11.06 11.46 14.80
C SER A 196 -10.45 10.24 15.51
N ILE A 197 -9.97 9.25 14.74
CA ILE A 197 -9.35 8.03 15.28
C ILE A 197 -8.08 8.31 16.09
N PHE A 198 -7.42 9.46 15.87
CA PHE A 198 -6.18 9.83 16.57
C PHE A 198 -6.41 10.30 18.00
N LEU A 199 -7.60 10.77 18.34
CA LEU A 199 -7.87 11.39 19.63
C LEU A 199 -7.76 10.38 20.78
N ASP A 200 -6.98 10.72 21.81
CA ASP A 200 -6.92 9.96 23.06
C ASP A 200 -8.00 10.40 24.05
N THR A 201 -8.46 11.65 23.92
CA THR A 201 -9.57 12.22 24.68
C THR A 201 -10.48 13.03 23.76
N THR A 202 -11.74 13.19 24.16
CA THR A 202 -12.74 13.99 23.44
C THR A 202 -13.32 15.05 24.39
N PRO A 203 -13.70 16.25 23.93
CA PRO A 203 -14.22 17.32 24.79
C PRO A 203 -15.41 16.89 25.66
N SER A 204 -16.22 15.94 25.21
CA SER A 204 -17.35 15.41 25.97
C SER A 204 -16.93 14.52 27.16
N GLY A 205 -15.66 14.14 27.28
CA GLY A 205 -15.16 13.20 28.29
C GLY A 205 -15.57 11.74 28.06
N GLY A 206 -16.20 11.45 26.92
CA GLY A 206 -16.63 10.11 26.54
C GLY A 206 -15.49 9.19 26.10
N LYS A 207 -15.83 7.94 25.77
CA LYS A 207 -14.88 6.97 25.22
C LYS A 207 -14.63 7.25 23.74
N VAL A 208 -13.36 7.26 23.35
CA VAL A 208 -12.90 7.52 21.96
C VAL A 208 -12.88 6.24 21.11
N GLU A 209 -12.78 6.41 19.79
CA GLU A 209 -12.82 5.32 18.80
C GLU A 209 -11.71 4.28 18.97
N LYS A 210 -10.52 4.68 19.46
CA LYS A 210 -9.41 3.75 19.74
C LYS A 210 -9.79 2.64 20.71
N LEU A 211 -10.74 2.90 21.61
CA LEU A 211 -11.20 1.94 22.62
C LEU A 211 -12.26 0.97 22.10
N SER A 212 -12.68 1.08 20.83
CA SER A 212 -13.62 0.14 20.23
C SER A 212 -12.96 -1.24 20.06
N PRO A 213 -13.71 -2.35 20.12
CA PRO A 213 -13.17 -3.68 19.85
C PRO A 213 -12.52 -3.84 18.46
N SER A 214 -13.05 -3.13 17.46
CA SER A 214 -12.55 -3.18 16.07
C SER A 214 -11.23 -2.44 15.89
N ASN A 215 -10.96 -1.42 16.70
CA ASN A 215 -9.70 -0.67 16.69
C ASN A 215 -8.73 -1.27 17.72
N GLY A 216 -9.05 -1.06 18.99
CA GLY A 216 -8.42 -1.65 20.16
C GLY A 216 -6.91 -1.81 20.05
N ILE A 217 -6.43 -2.98 20.44
CA ILE A 217 -5.01 -3.33 20.42
C ILE A 217 -4.47 -3.68 19.03
N THR A 218 -5.32 -3.66 17.99
CA THR A 218 -4.96 -4.20 16.67
C THR A 218 -4.60 -3.13 15.64
N VAL A 219 -5.14 -1.93 15.78
CA VAL A 219 -4.76 -0.78 14.95
C VAL A 219 -3.48 -0.18 15.54
N LYS A 220 -2.50 0.11 14.69
CA LYS A 220 -1.19 0.64 15.09
C LYS A 220 -0.71 1.70 14.09
N GLY A 221 0.40 2.37 14.44
CA GLY A 221 1.00 3.42 13.61
C GLY A 221 0.72 4.84 14.11
N PHE A 222 0.04 4.98 15.26
CA PHE A 222 -0.23 6.27 15.89
C PHE A 222 1.07 7.02 16.22
N GLU A 223 2.07 6.31 16.75
CA GLU A 223 3.36 6.88 17.15
C GLU A 223 4.13 7.44 15.94
N LEU A 224 4.08 6.75 14.80
CA LEU A 224 4.69 7.23 13.55
C LEU A 224 4.02 8.52 13.07
N ILE A 225 2.70 8.60 13.16
CA ILE A 225 1.96 9.82 12.80
C ILE A 225 2.37 10.98 13.73
N ASP A 226 2.55 10.74 15.03
CA ASP A 226 3.00 11.76 15.97
C ASP A 226 4.42 12.25 15.65
N GLU A 227 5.36 11.34 15.35
CA GLU A 227 6.73 11.67 14.97
C GLU A 227 6.78 12.53 13.71
N ILE A 228 6.04 12.12 12.67
CA ILE A 228 5.94 12.87 11.41
C ILE A 228 5.28 14.23 11.65
N LYS A 229 4.21 14.25 12.46
CA LYS A 229 3.50 15.49 12.77
C LYS A 229 4.39 16.47 13.53
N ALA A 230 5.21 16.00 14.46
CA ALA A 230 6.17 16.85 15.16
C ALA A 230 7.18 17.47 14.19
N GLU A 231 7.76 16.69 13.28
CA GLU A 231 8.68 17.19 12.25
C GLU A 231 7.99 18.20 11.32
N LEU A 232 6.73 17.97 10.95
CA LEU A 232 5.93 18.91 10.16
C LEU A 232 5.67 20.21 10.92
N GLU A 233 5.31 20.16 12.20
CA GLU A 233 5.08 21.36 13.01
C GLU A 233 6.35 22.19 13.25
N GLU A 234 7.53 21.55 13.26
CA GLU A 234 8.82 22.26 13.31
C GLU A 234 9.12 23.01 12.01
N ASN A 235 8.72 22.45 10.87
CA ASN A 235 9.07 22.99 9.54
C ASN A 235 7.97 23.90 8.94
N CYS A 236 6.71 23.65 9.25
CA CYS A 236 5.56 24.42 8.78
C CYS A 236 4.43 24.43 9.84
N PRO A 237 4.60 25.22 10.92
CA PRO A 237 3.69 25.21 12.07
C PRO A 237 2.23 25.50 11.70
N GLY A 238 1.31 24.65 12.13
CA GLY A 238 -0.13 24.83 11.97
C GLY A 238 -0.64 24.76 10.53
N ILE A 239 0.12 24.16 9.61
CA ILE A 239 -0.24 24.10 8.18
C ILE A 239 -0.89 22.76 7.80
N VAL A 240 -0.25 21.63 8.12
CA VAL A 240 -0.65 20.29 7.61
C VAL A 240 -1.54 19.58 8.63
N SER A 241 -2.76 19.17 8.26
CA SER A 241 -3.66 18.42 9.17
C SER A 241 -3.16 17.00 9.42
N CYS A 242 -3.55 16.40 10.55
CA CYS A 242 -3.23 14.99 10.81
C CYS A 242 -3.95 14.05 9.85
N SER A 243 -5.16 14.40 9.43
CA SER A 243 -5.91 13.68 8.39
C SER A 243 -5.14 13.59 7.07
N ASP A 244 -4.50 14.68 6.63
CA ASP A 244 -3.67 14.66 5.42
C ASP A 244 -2.33 13.93 5.64
N VAL A 245 -1.73 14.02 6.83
CA VAL A 245 -0.56 13.18 7.15
C VAL A 245 -0.90 11.70 6.93
N LEU A 246 -2.03 11.23 7.45
CA LEU A 246 -2.47 9.85 7.28
C LEU A 246 -2.73 9.48 5.82
N ALA A 247 -3.39 10.36 5.06
CA ALA A 247 -3.71 10.13 3.66
C ALA A 247 -2.44 9.97 2.79
N TYR A 248 -1.49 10.90 2.89
CA TYR A 248 -0.22 10.81 2.15
C TYR A 248 0.61 9.62 2.61
N LEU A 249 0.67 9.36 3.92
CA LEU A 249 1.41 8.22 4.47
C LEU A 249 0.83 6.90 3.97
N SER A 250 -0.50 6.79 3.83
CA SER A 250 -1.15 5.60 3.26
C SER A 250 -0.76 5.38 1.80
N ARG A 251 -0.63 6.43 0.98
CA ARG A 251 -0.12 6.30 -0.39
C ARG A 251 1.31 5.80 -0.38
N ASP A 252 2.18 6.42 0.41
CA ASP A 252 3.59 6.04 0.49
C ASP A 252 3.75 4.58 0.95
N ALA A 253 2.89 4.11 1.88
CA ALA A 253 2.87 2.73 2.37
C ALA A 253 2.55 1.70 1.27
N PHE A 254 1.55 1.98 0.43
CA PHE A 254 1.24 1.14 -0.71
C PHE A 254 2.33 1.18 -1.78
N VAL A 255 2.90 2.36 -2.04
CA VAL A 255 4.01 2.50 -3.00
C VAL A 255 5.24 1.72 -2.55
N ALA A 256 5.58 1.78 -1.25
CA ALA A 256 6.65 0.98 -0.67
C ALA A 256 6.40 -0.54 -0.79
N SER A 257 5.14 -0.95 -0.92
CA SER A 257 4.72 -2.33 -1.10
C SER A 257 4.57 -2.75 -2.58
N GLY A 258 4.90 -1.87 -3.54
CA GLY A 258 4.92 -2.20 -4.97
C GLY A 258 3.78 -1.62 -5.80
N LEU A 259 2.87 -0.86 -5.21
CA LEU A 259 1.86 -0.12 -5.98
C LEU A 259 2.55 1.02 -6.77
N PRO A 260 2.18 1.27 -8.04
CA PRO A 260 2.62 2.48 -8.75
C PRO A 260 2.21 3.75 -8.00
N HIS A 261 3.05 4.78 -8.11
CA HIS A 261 2.74 6.08 -7.52
C HIS A 261 1.46 6.66 -8.13
N TYR A 262 0.63 7.24 -7.27
CA TYR A 262 -0.53 8.03 -7.64
C TYR A 262 -0.56 9.31 -6.78
N GLU A 263 -1.16 10.35 -7.34
CA GLU A 263 -1.34 11.62 -6.65
C GLU A 263 -2.47 11.51 -5.62
N VAL A 264 -2.25 12.13 -4.46
CA VAL A 264 -3.24 12.20 -3.38
C VAL A 264 -3.71 13.63 -3.26
N SER A 265 -5.02 13.84 -3.30
CA SER A 265 -5.60 15.14 -3.02
C SER A 265 -5.55 15.44 -1.52
N GLY A 266 -5.02 16.61 -1.17
CA GLY A 266 -4.97 17.13 0.20
C GLY A 266 -5.95 18.27 0.42
N GLY A 267 -5.98 18.78 1.65
CA GLY A 267 -6.88 19.83 2.13
C GLY A 267 -7.86 19.38 3.19
N ARG A 268 -7.72 18.16 3.72
CA ARG A 268 -8.53 17.67 4.84
C ARG A 268 -8.23 18.48 6.09
N ARG A 269 -9.21 18.58 6.97
CA ARG A 269 -9.07 19.16 8.30
C ARG A 269 -9.38 18.13 9.37
N ASP A 270 -8.92 18.44 10.58
CA ASP A 270 -9.03 17.57 11.73
C ASP A 270 -10.38 17.78 12.44
N GLY A 271 -11.05 16.66 12.74
CA GLY A 271 -12.24 16.59 13.57
C GLY A 271 -11.92 16.90 15.03
N MET A 272 -12.95 17.39 15.73
CA MET A 272 -12.83 17.85 17.13
C MET A 272 -13.50 16.91 18.14
N GLU A 273 -13.98 15.75 17.67
CA GLU A 273 -14.68 14.78 18.51
C GLU A 273 -14.34 13.36 18.05
N SER A 274 -14.14 12.45 18.99
CA SER A 274 -14.03 11.02 18.75
C SER A 274 -14.97 10.27 19.68
N ARG A 275 -15.74 9.33 19.15
CA ARG A 275 -16.74 8.58 19.92
C ARG A 275 -16.75 7.12 19.53
N VAL A 276 -16.58 6.25 20.53
CA VAL A 276 -16.61 4.80 20.34
C VAL A 276 -17.93 4.31 19.74
N GLU A 277 -19.04 5.00 20.02
CA GLU A 277 -20.35 4.64 19.48
C GLU A 277 -20.44 4.79 17.96
N ASN A 278 -19.60 5.65 17.36
CA ASN A 278 -19.60 5.86 15.91
C ASN A 278 -18.94 4.69 15.15
N VAL A 279 -18.18 3.82 15.83
CA VAL A 279 -17.47 2.72 15.17
C VAL A 279 -18.42 1.60 14.75
N VAL A 280 -19.40 1.28 15.60
CA VAL A 280 -20.32 0.15 15.38
C VAL A 280 -21.18 0.41 14.14
N GLY A 281 -21.17 -0.54 13.20
CA GLY A 281 -21.93 -0.44 11.95
C GLY A 281 -21.30 0.44 10.86
N ASN A 282 -20.14 1.03 11.14
CA ASN A 282 -19.39 1.84 10.19
C ASN A 282 -18.11 1.18 9.69
N LEU A 283 -17.61 0.11 10.31
CA LEU A 283 -16.46 -0.66 9.81
C LEU A 283 -16.90 -1.99 9.18
N PRO A 284 -16.24 -2.44 8.10
CA PRO A 284 -16.48 -3.77 7.56
C PRO A 284 -15.98 -4.84 8.55
N LEU A 285 -16.71 -5.96 8.63
CA LEU A 285 -16.40 -7.10 9.48
C LEU A 285 -15.83 -8.28 8.68
N PRO A 286 -15.03 -9.16 9.31
CA PRO A 286 -14.44 -10.32 8.63
C PRO A 286 -15.44 -11.34 8.07
N ASP A 287 -16.67 -11.33 8.58
CA ASP A 287 -17.76 -12.24 8.23
C ASP A 287 -18.94 -11.52 7.54
N ASP A 288 -18.77 -10.25 7.15
CA ASP A 288 -19.81 -9.52 6.42
C ASP A 288 -20.18 -10.21 5.10
N THR A 289 -21.48 -10.26 4.82
CA THR A 289 -22.00 -10.66 3.51
C THR A 289 -21.70 -9.59 2.44
N VAL A 290 -21.77 -9.99 1.16
CA VAL A 290 -21.61 -9.05 0.04
C VAL A 290 -22.65 -7.93 0.08
N ASP A 291 -23.87 -8.20 0.53
CA ASP A 291 -24.89 -7.17 0.72
C ASP A 291 -24.50 -6.15 1.79
N GLN A 292 -24.02 -6.60 2.95
CA GLN A 292 -23.57 -5.72 4.02
C GLN A 292 -22.41 -4.85 3.58
N MET A 293 -21.40 -5.44 2.92
CA MET A 293 -20.24 -4.69 2.42
C MET A 293 -20.65 -3.66 1.36
N ILE A 294 -21.46 -4.04 0.36
CA ILE A 294 -21.94 -3.10 -0.67
C ILE A 294 -22.77 -1.98 -0.05
N GLN A 295 -23.67 -2.30 0.90
CA GLN A 295 -24.47 -1.28 1.58
C GLN A 295 -23.60 -0.31 2.38
N LEU A 296 -22.60 -0.81 3.10
CA LEU A 296 -21.67 0.02 3.86
C LEU A 296 -20.86 0.94 2.94
N PHE A 297 -20.25 0.40 1.88
CA PHE A 297 -19.48 1.19 0.91
C PHE A 297 -20.36 2.24 0.22
N ASN A 298 -21.58 1.88 -0.18
CA ASN A 298 -22.51 2.82 -0.81
C ASN A 298 -22.89 3.98 0.13
N ARG A 299 -23.04 3.73 1.45
CA ARG A 299 -23.27 4.80 2.43
C ARG A 299 -22.10 5.79 2.50
N LYS A 300 -20.90 5.33 2.14
CA LYS A 300 -19.68 6.13 2.04
C LYS A 300 -19.43 6.67 0.63
N GLY A 301 -20.38 6.54 -0.28
CA GLY A 301 -20.24 7.01 -1.67
C GLY A 301 -19.31 6.16 -2.53
N LEU A 302 -18.95 4.95 -2.08
CA LEU A 302 -18.11 3.99 -2.80
C LEU A 302 -18.99 2.89 -3.40
N ASN A 303 -18.77 2.56 -4.66
CA ASN A 303 -19.60 1.55 -5.34
C ASN A 303 -19.04 0.12 -5.17
N ALA A 304 -19.72 -0.86 -5.76
CA ALA A 304 -19.30 -2.27 -5.69
C ALA A 304 -17.95 -2.57 -6.38
N GLU A 305 -17.56 -1.80 -7.41
CA GLU A 305 -16.22 -1.91 -7.99
C GLU A 305 -15.18 -1.36 -7.01
N ASP A 306 -15.44 -0.20 -6.40
CA ASP A 306 -14.56 0.42 -5.38
C ASP A 306 -14.34 -0.54 -4.20
N LEU A 307 -15.38 -1.27 -3.75
CA LEU A 307 -15.27 -2.35 -2.77
C LEU A 307 -14.25 -3.42 -3.19
N VAL A 308 -14.40 -3.98 -4.40
CA VAL A 308 -13.53 -5.07 -4.86
C VAL A 308 -12.11 -4.57 -5.16
N VAL A 309 -11.95 -3.32 -5.58
CA VAL A 309 -10.64 -2.68 -5.76
C VAL A 309 -9.94 -2.52 -4.41
N LEU A 310 -10.62 -1.94 -3.42
CA LEU A 310 -10.02 -1.61 -2.12
C LEU A 310 -9.74 -2.84 -1.27
N ILE A 311 -10.54 -3.92 -1.38
CA ILE A 311 -10.22 -5.18 -0.69
C ILE A 311 -8.89 -5.79 -1.16
N GLY A 312 -8.40 -5.39 -2.34
CA GLY A 312 -7.05 -5.73 -2.81
C GLY A 312 -5.93 -5.22 -1.89
N ALA A 313 -6.21 -4.31 -0.95
CA ALA A 313 -5.26 -3.96 0.11
C ALA A 313 -4.88 -5.16 0.99
N HIS A 314 -5.73 -6.18 1.08
CA HIS A 314 -5.40 -7.47 1.71
C HIS A 314 -4.37 -8.29 0.91
N SER A 315 -3.79 -7.76 -0.18
CA SER A 315 -2.58 -8.35 -0.77
C SER A 315 -1.36 -8.29 0.15
N ILE A 316 -1.38 -7.43 1.18
CA ILE A 316 -0.31 -7.30 2.17
C ILE A 316 -0.85 -7.38 3.59
N GLY A 317 0.05 -7.65 4.54
CA GLY A 317 -0.29 -7.66 5.96
C GLY A 317 -0.85 -8.98 6.46
N VAL A 318 -1.45 -8.93 7.66
CA VAL A 318 -1.87 -10.13 8.40
C VAL A 318 -3.24 -9.93 9.05
N ALA A 319 -3.95 -11.02 9.28
CA ALA A 319 -5.14 -11.06 10.13
C ALA A 319 -4.86 -11.90 11.39
N HIS A 320 -5.47 -11.52 12.51
CA HIS A 320 -5.46 -12.34 13.72
C HIS A 320 -6.46 -13.48 13.60
N CYS A 321 -6.16 -14.64 14.20
CA CYS A 321 -6.93 -15.87 14.11
C CYS A 321 -8.41 -15.73 14.45
N PHE A 322 -8.77 -14.86 15.40
CA PHE A 322 -10.17 -14.61 15.75
C PHE A 322 -11.02 -14.08 14.57
N ASN A 323 -10.39 -13.53 13.53
CA ASN A 323 -11.09 -12.99 12.35
C ASN A 323 -11.46 -14.04 11.30
N PHE A 324 -10.92 -15.25 11.37
CA PHE A 324 -11.13 -16.24 10.30
C PHE A 324 -11.23 -17.69 10.76
N LEU A 325 -10.72 -18.04 11.95
CA LEU A 325 -10.68 -19.44 12.37
C LEU A 325 -12.07 -20.06 12.49
N TYR A 326 -13.09 -19.26 12.81
CA TYR A 326 -14.48 -19.70 12.89
C TYR A 326 -15.00 -20.29 11.57
N ARG A 327 -14.35 -19.99 10.43
CA ARG A 327 -14.67 -20.59 9.12
C ARG A 327 -14.45 -22.10 9.09
N MET A 328 -13.73 -22.64 10.09
CA MET A 328 -13.49 -24.07 10.26
C MET A 328 -14.47 -24.74 11.22
N ASP A 329 -15.42 -24.00 11.81
CA ASP A 329 -16.35 -24.51 12.83
C ASP A 329 -17.50 -25.33 12.22
N THR A 330 -17.88 -25.06 10.96
CA THR A 330 -18.95 -25.78 10.26
C THR A 330 -18.51 -26.28 8.88
N PRO A 331 -19.06 -27.42 8.39
CA PRO A 331 -18.77 -27.92 7.05
C PRO A 331 -19.09 -26.91 5.93
N GLU A 332 -20.16 -26.12 6.09
CA GLU A 332 -20.65 -25.15 5.10
C GLU A 332 -19.71 -23.96 4.93
N LYS A 333 -19.02 -23.54 6.00
CA LYS A 333 -17.97 -22.52 5.90
C LYS A 333 -16.66 -23.13 5.40
N ALA A 334 -16.31 -24.33 5.89
CA ALA A 334 -15.07 -25.00 5.54
C ALA A 334 -14.98 -25.39 4.04
N GLN A 335 -16.10 -25.68 3.36
CA GLN A 335 -16.13 -25.94 1.92
C GLN A 335 -15.71 -24.75 1.04
N MET A 336 -15.73 -23.53 1.60
CA MET A 336 -15.27 -22.29 0.96
C MET A 336 -13.81 -21.98 1.26
N VAL A 337 -13.09 -22.88 1.95
CA VAL A 337 -11.67 -22.77 2.26
C VAL A 337 -10.92 -23.88 1.53
N ASP A 338 -9.83 -23.54 0.85
CA ASP A 338 -8.90 -24.55 0.34
C ASP A 338 -8.43 -25.46 1.48
N PRO A 339 -8.49 -26.80 1.35
CA PRO A 339 -8.17 -27.71 2.45
C PRO A 339 -6.75 -27.53 3.02
N ARG A 340 -5.77 -27.11 2.21
CA ARG A 340 -4.41 -26.85 2.70
C ARG A 340 -4.37 -25.58 3.52
N LEU A 341 -5.04 -24.52 3.07
CA LEU A 341 -5.22 -23.30 3.86
C LEU A 341 -5.94 -23.61 5.19
N GLY A 342 -7.01 -24.40 5.16
CA GLY A 342 -7.71 -24.83 6.39
C GLY A 342 -6.82 -25.61 7.36
N GLY A 343 -5.89 -26.44 6.83
CA GLY A 343 -4.86 -27.09 7.63
C GLY A 343 -3.88 -26.10 8.26
N VAL A 344 -3.42 -25.10 7.50
CA VAL A 344 -2.55 -24.02 8.00
C VAL A 344 -3.25 -23.20 9.07
N MET A 345 -4.51 -22.81 8.87
CA MET A 345 -5.31 -22.08 9.86
C MET A 345 -5.36 -22.84 11.20
N LYS A 346 -5.69 -24.14 11.17
CA LYS A 346 -5.76 -24.98 12.38
C LYS A 346 -4.42 -25.17 13.06
N PHE A 347 -3.33 -25.27 12.30
CA PHE A 347 -2.00 -25.48 12.83
C PHE A 347 -1.41 -24.20 13.46
N THR A 348 -1.52 -23.07 12.77
CA THR A 348 -0.91 -21.80 13.19
C THR A 348 -1.69 -21.12 14.32
N CYS A 349 -3.02 -21.27 14.35
CA CYS A 349 -3.86 -20.64 15.37
C CYS A 349 -3.81 -21.34 16.72
N THR A 350 -2.65 -21.25 17.38
CA THR A 350 -2.44 -21.71 18.76
C THR A 350 -3.08 -20.79 19.81
N SER A 351 -3.36 -19.54 19.43
CA SER A 351 -4.11 -18.55 20.22
C SER A 351 -4.95 -17.66 19.31
N GLN A 352 -5.96 -16.98 19.88
CA GLN A 352 -6.78 -16.00 19.14
C GLN A 352 -5.96 -14.83 18.57
N MET A 353 -4.84 -14.50 19.21
CA MET A 353 -3.93 -13.42 18.80
C MET A 353 -2.81 -13.86 17.86
N SER A 354 -2.72 -15.15 17.53
CA SER A 354 -1.82 -15.61 16.47
C SER A 354 -2.25 -14.99 15.13
N THR A 355 -1.32 -14.77 14.22
CA THR A 355 -1.59 -14.11 12.92
C THR A 355 -1.22 -14.97 11.74
N ILE A 356 -1.93 -14.78 10.63
CA ILE A 356 -1.63 -15.37 9.33
C ILE A 356 -1.66 -14.24 8.28
N ALA A 357 -0.75 -14.27 7.33
CA ALA A 357 -0.73 -13.34 6.21
C ALA A 357 -2.00 -13.47 5.36
N PHE A 358 -2.55 -12.34 4.91
CA PHE A 358 -3.70 -12.37 4.01
C PHE A 358 -3.37 -13.06 2.67
N ASP A 359 -2.19 -12.79 2.11
CA ASP A 359 -1.60 -13.53 1.00
C ASP A 359 -0.26 -14.13 1.41
N ALA A 360 -0.22 -15.45 1.62
CA ALA A 360 1.02 -16.16 1.95
C ALA A 360 1.98 -16.31 0.75
N THR A 361 1.54 -15.98 -0.47
CA THR A 361 2.37 -16.09 -1.68
C THR A 361 3.30 -14.90 -1.82
N THR A 362 2.78 -13.70 -1.58
CA THR A 362 3.45 -12.41 -1.78
C THR A 362 3.17 -11.45 -0.60
N GLN A 363 3.33 -11.94 0.64
CA GLN A 363 2.93 -11.26 1.89
C GLN A 363 3.30 -9.77 2.04
N TYR A 364 4.41 -9.33 1.43
CA TYR A 364 4.92 -7.95 1.55
C TYR A 364 4.82 -7.16 0.24
N LYS A 365 4.21 -7.74 -0.80
CA LYS A 365 4.07 -7.13 -2.11
C LYS A 365 2.61 -7.03 -2.48
N MET A 366 2.19 -5.82 -2.78
CA MET A 366 0.87 -5.53 -3.31
C MET A 366 0.84 -5.92 -4.78
N ASP A 367 0.14 -7.01 -5.11
CA ASP A 367 0.01 -7.49 -6.49
C ASP A 367 -1.31 -8.25 -6.72
N SER A 368 -1.56 -8.60 -7.98
CA SER A 368 -2.80 -9.28 -8.38
C SER A 368 -2.90 -10.73 -7.90
N VAL A 369 -1.85 -11.27 -7.25
CA VAL A 369 -1.84 -12.66 -6.75
C VAL A 369 -2.92 -12.84 -5.70
N PHE A 370 -3.23 -11.82 -4.90
CA PHE A 370 -4.35 -11.83 -3.97
C PHE A 370 -5.66 -12.29 -4.63
N TYR A 371 -6.06 -11.69 -5.76
CA TYR A 371 -7.28 -12.07 -6.47
C TYR A 371 -7.20 -13.49 -7.05
N LYS A 372 -6.03 -13.92 -7.53
CA LYS A 372 -5.82 -15.31 -8.00
C LYS A 372 -6.02 -16.30 -6.85
N GLN A 373 -5.55 -15.96 -5.66
CA GLN A 373 -5.70 -16.78 -4.45
C GLN A 373 -7.17 -16.87 -4.03
N LEU A 374 -7.95 -15.77 -4.12
CA LEU A 374 -9.39 -15.81 -3.89
C LEU A 374 -10.09 -16.82 -4.81
N LEU A 375 -9.77 -16.80 -6.12
CA LEU A 375 -10.32 -17.76 -7.09
C LEU A 375 -9.96 -19.22 -6.79
N MET A 376 -8.89 -19.45 -6.03
CA MET A 376 -8.45 -20.77 -5.55
C MET A 376 -9.03 -21.13 -4.17
N LYS A 377 -10.02 -20.38 -3.65
CA LYS A 377 -10.56 -20.54 -2.29
C LYS A 377 -9.55 -20.30 -1.16
N LYS A 378 -8.51 -19.50 -1.43
CA LYS A 378 -7.44 -19.19 -0.47
C LYS A 378 -7.57 -17.81 0.17
N GLY A 379 -8.73 -17.16 0.09
CA GLY A 379 -8.99 -15.96 0.88
C GLY A 379 -9.02 -16.30 2.37
N LEU A 380 -8.37 -15.49 3.20
CA LEU A 380 -8.27 -15.73 4.64
C LEU A 380 -9.59 -15.37 5.35
N LEU A 381 -10.14 -14.19 5.08
CA LEU A 381 -11.42 -13.77 5.66
C LEU A 381 -12.60 -14.36 4.87
N GLU A 382 -13.75 -14.50 5.53
CA GLU A 382 -14.98 -14.92 4.84
C GLU A 382 -15.45 -13.81 3.90
N SER A 383 -15.41 -12.55 4.36
CA SER A 383 -15.76 -11.37 3.57
C SER A 383 -14.96 -11.24 2.27
N ASP A 384 -13.67 -11.59 2.28
CA ASP A 384 -12.86 -11.65 1.05
C ASP A 384 -13.38 -12.75 0.10
N GLN A 385 -13.59 -13.95 0.64
CA GLN A 385 -13.87 -15.13 -0.15
C GLN A 385 -15.24 -15.09 -0.83
N VAL A 386 -16.25 -14.51 -0.18
CA VAL A 386 -17.62 -14.45 -0.71
C VAL A 386 -17.74 -13.57 -1.97
N LEU A 387 -16.80 -12.63 -2.19
CA LEU A 387 -16.77 -11.80 -3.40
C LEU A 387 -16.56 -12.61 -4.69
N THR A 388 -16.00 -13.81 -4.59
CA THR A 388 -15.77 -14.69 -5.75
C THR A 388 -17.06 -15.31 -6.30
N GLN A 389 -18.13 -15.35 -5.50
CA GLN A 389 -19.36 -16.07 -5.83
C GLN A 389 -20.52 -15.13 -6.20
N ASP A 390 -20.52 -13.90 -5.69
CA ASP A 390 -21.62 -12.96 -5.93
C ASP A 390 -21.57 -12.37 -7.34
N ILE A 391 -22.73 -12.32 -8.01
CA ILE A 391 -22.85 -11.87 -9.40
C ILE A 391 -22.37 -10.42 -9.61
N ARG A 392 -22.48 -9.56 -8.59
CA ARG A 392 -22.12 -8.15 -8.64
C ARG A 392 -20.62 -7.91 -8.53
N THR A 393 -19.88 -8.84 -7.92
CA THR A 393 -18.47 -8.65 -7.58
C THR A 393 -17.52 -9.65 -8.25
N ARG A 394 -17.98 -10.87 -8.57
CA ARG A 394 -17.16 -11.94 -9.18
C ARG A 394 -16.48 -11.51 -10.49
N GLY A 395 -17.15 -10.67 -11.28
CA GLY A 395 -16.61 -10.16 -12.55
C GLY A 395 -15.40 -9.25 -12.33
N PHE A 396 -15.41 -8.44 -11.28
CA PHE A 396 -14.29 -7.59 -10.90
C PHE A 396 -13.12 -8.43 -10.35
N VAL A 397 -13.41 -9.41 -9.48
CA VAL A 397 -12.37 -10.33 -8.96
C VAL A 397 -11.65 -11.05 -10.10
N GLN A 398 -12.40 -11.60 -11.05
CA GLN A 398 -11.85 -12.29 -12.22
C GLN A 398 -11.07 -11.35 -13.15
N ARG A 399 -11.48 -10.08 -13.26
CA ARG A 399 -10.76 -9.08 -14.05
C ARG A 399 -9.42 -8.76 -13.40
N PHE A 400 -9.43 -8.38 -12.12
CA PHE A 400 -8.22 -7.96 -11.40
C PHE A 400 -7.24 -9.12 -11.17
N SER A 401 -7.70 -10.37 -11.17
CA SER A 401 -6.80 -11.53 -11.18
C SER A 401 -5.97 -11.66 -12.47
N ASN A 402 -6.45 -11.10 -13.58
CA ASN A 402 -5.83 -11.23 -14.91
C ASN A 402 -5.19 -9.93 -15.40
N ASP A 403 -5.56 -8.78 -14.82
CA ASP A 403 -5.12 -7.45 -15.22
C ASP A 403 -4.65 -6.64 -14.00
N GLU A 404 -3.38 -6.84 -13.64
CA GLU A 404 -2.73 -6.16 -12.53
C GLU A 404 -2.61 -4.65 -12.77
N VAL A 405 -2.26 -4.24 -13.98
CA VAL A 405 -2.10 -2.83 -14.33
C VAL A 405 -3.45 -2.11 -14.27
N GLY A 406 -4.51 -2.73 -14.79
CA GLY A 406 -5.87 -2.20 -14.68
C GLY A 406 -6.34 -2.08 -13.22
N TRP A 407 -6.03 -3.07 -12.38
CA TRP A 407 -6.31 -2.98 -10.95
C TRP A 407 -5.53 -1.83 -10.27
N PHE A 408 -4.23 -1.71 -10.49
CA PHE A 408 -3.41 -0.63 -9.93
C PHE A 408 -3.94 0.76 -10.29
N ASN A 409 -4.32 0.98 -11.55
CA ASN A 409 -4.91 2.24 -11.99
C ASN A 409 -6.23 2.55 -11.26
N LYS A 410 -7.08 1.54 -11.06
CA LYS A 410 -8.32 1.69 -10.29
C LYS A 410 -8.06 1.89 -8.80
N PHE A 411 -7.01 1.30 -8.26
CA PHE A 411 -6.69 1.35 -6.84
C PHE A 411 -6.38 2.78 -6.37
N GLY A 412 -5.53 3.51 -7.08
CA GLY A 412 -5.24 4.92 -6.75
C GLY A 412 -6.50 5.81 -6.79
N VAL A 413 -7.36 5.61 -7.80
CA VAL A 413 -8.64 6.32 -7.92
C VAL A 413 -9.57 5.98 -6.75
N ALA A 414 -9.72 4.70 -6.41
CA ALA A 414 -10.55 4.27 -5.29
C ALA A 414 -10.02 4.76 -3.94
N MET A 415 -8.69 4.83 -3.77
CA MET A 415 -8.06 5.42 -2.58
C MET A 415 -8.32 6.92 -2.46
N ASN A 416 -8.33 7.67 -3.56
CA ASN A 416 -8.73 9.08 -3.53
C ASN A 416 -10.21 9.26 -3.20
N LYS A 417 -11.10 8.40 -3.72
CA LYS A 417 -12.51 8.38 -3.32
C LYS A 417 -12.68 8.07 -1.84
N LEU A 418 -12.01 7.03 -1.34
CA LEU A 418 -11.97 6.68 0.09
C LEU A 418 -11.51 7.88 0.90
N GLY A 419 -10.42 8.52 0.47
CA GLY A 419 -9.87 9.69 1.13
C GLY A 419 -10.78 10.92 1.10
N ALA A 420 -11.84 10.96 0.29
CA ALA A 420 -12.77 12.09 0.24
C ALA A 420 -14.08 11.83 0.99
N VAL A 421 -14.19 10.69 1.66
CA VAL A 421 -15.37 10.34 2.45
C VAL A 421 -15.55 11.34 3.60
N GLU A 422 -16.68 12.05 3.56
CA GLU A 422 -17.18 12.91 4.66
C GLU A 422 -16.12 13.89 5.22
N VAL A 423 -15.19 14.37 4.37
CA VAL A 423 -14.07 15.20 4.80
C VAL A 423 -14.49 16.58 5.30
N LEU A 424 -13.72 17.10 6.27
CA LEU A 424 -13.79 18.49 6.69
C LEU A 424 -12.84 19.33 5.83
N THR A 425 -13.32 20.44 5.26
CA THR A 425 -12.49 21.34 4.44
C THR A 425 -12.75 22.82 4.78
N GLY A 426 -11.90 23.71 4.26
CA GLY A 426 -12.05 25.16 4.45
C GLY A 426 -11.93 25.58 5.91
N ASN A 427 -13.05 26.00 6.51
CA ASN A 427 -13.11 26.45 7.91
C ASN A 427 -13.76 25.41 8.85
N GLN A 428 -14.03 24.20 8.36
CA GLN A 428 -14.61 23.12 9.17
C GLN A 428 -13.51 22.41 9.97
N GLY A 429 -13.73 22.17 11.26
CA GLY A 429 -12.71 21.55 12.12
C GLY A 429 -11.44 22.41 12.25
N GLU A 430 -10.31 21.78 12.53
CA GLU A 430 -9.04 22.47 12.85
C GLU A 430 -7.82 21.90 12.11
N ILE A 431 -6.66 22.52 12.32
CA ILE A 431 -5.37 21.89 12.07
C ILE A 431 -4.77 21.62 13.43
N ARG A 432 -4.84 20.36 13.89
CA ARG A 432 -4.31 20.00 15.21
C ARG A 432 -2.80 20.13 15.20
N LYS A 433 -2.23 20.70 16.27
CA LYS A 433 -0.76 20.70 16.47
C LYS A 433 -0.23 19.34 16.90
N GLN A 434 -1.03 18.61 17.66
CA GLN A 434 -0.76 17.24 18.09
C GLN A 434 -1.95 16.38 17.69
N CYS A 435 -1.73 15.27 16.98
CA CYS A 435 -2.84 14.48 16.44
C CYS A 435 -3.72 13.87 17.54
N ARG A 436 -3.19 13.67 18.75
CA ARG A 436 -3.92 13.01 19.84
C ARG A 436 -4.85 13.91 20.65
N ALA A 437 -4.84 15.21 20.41
CA ALA A 437 -5.62 16.18 21.18
C ALA A 437 -6.16 17.31 20.29
N VAL A 438 -7.36 17.78 20.62
CA VAL A 438 -7.90 19.02 20.03
C VAL A 438 -7.07 20.23 20.48
N ASN A 439 -7.00 21.29 19.68
CA ASN A 439 -6.33 22.52 20.14
C ASN A 439 -7.17 23.20 21.24
N LEU A 440 -6.49 23.84 22.20
CA LEU A 440 -7.09 24.59 23.31
C LEU A 440 -7.24 26.08 23.01
#